data_AF-A0A948TS62-F1
#
_entry.id   AF-A0A948TS62-F1
#
_cell.length_a   1.000
_cell.length_b   1.000
_cell.length_c   1.000
_cell.angle_alpha   90.00
_cell.angle_beta   90.00
_cell.angle_gamma   90.00
#
_symmetry.space_group_name_H-M   'P 1'
#
loop_
_entity.id
_entity.type
_entity.pdbx_description
1 polymer ?
#
loop_
_entity_poly.entity_id
_entity_poly.type
_entity_poly.pdbx_seq_one_letter_code
_entity_poly.pdbx_strand_id
1 'polypeptide(L)'
;MHNAPAVNYPVGRSRFQGWLVLGLGLGASVAGALWLRQIDAVGWRQWLFAAVLLVASGTTVLAWLRSARGNLSWDGKNWHWTGAAGSSQGVLTVHLDGQFFLLLSLRLDTGKRLWLWPERRLDVTRWSALRRAVFSRAAVVRDLGVRAAVPIANE
;
A
#
# COMPACT_ATOMS: atom_id res chain seq x y z
N MET A 1 28.02 -14.01 -7.57
CA MET A 1 26.97 -13.59 -6.61
C MET A 1 26.58 -12.16 -6.95
N HIS A 2 25.46 -11.96 -7.67
CA HIS A 2 25.02 -10.62 -8.07
C HIS A 2 24.27 -9.98 -6.89
N ASN A 3 24.98 -9.23 -6.04
CA ASN A 3 24.35 -8.39 -5.04
C ASN A 3 23.44 -7.38 -5.75
N ALA A 4 22.16 -7.36 -5.39
CA ALA A 4 21.26 -6.31 -5.85
C ALA A 4 21.86 -4.95 -5.42
N PRO A 5 21.99 -3.99 -6.34
CA PRO A 5 22.61 -2.70 -6.04
C PRO A 5 21.88 -2.02 -4.89
N ALA A 6 22.61 -1.23 -4.10
CA ALA A 6 21.99 -0.39 -3.09
C ALA A 6 20.99 0.54 -3.79
N VAL A 7 19.72 0.43 -3.43
CA VAL A 7 18.62 1.22 -4.03
C VAL A 7 18.16 2.22 -3.00
N ASN A 8 18.03 3.48 -3.39
CA ASN A 8 17.33 4.48 -2.60
C ASN A 8 16.22 5.07 -3.46
N TYR A 9 14.97 4.82 -3.07
CA TYR A 9 13.77 5.17 -3.83
C TYR A 9 12.85 6.10 -3.03
N PRO A 10 12.49 7.27 -3.57
CA PRO A 10 11.54 8.16 -2.90
C PRO A 10 10.13 7.59 -2.96
N VAL A 11 9.49 7.48 -1.80
CA VAL A 11 8.09 7.11 -1.64
C VAL A 11 7.29 8.34 -1.24
N GLY A 12 6.44 8.80 -2.16
CA GLY A 12 5.56 9.94 -1.96
C GLY A 12 4.10 9.53 -1.89
N ARG A 13 3.22 10.52 -2.05
CA ARG A 13 1.77 10.28 -2.18
C ARG A 13 1.50 9.58 -3.49
N SER A 14 0.77 8.47 -3.43
CA SER A 14 0.37 7.77 -4.64
C SER A 14 -0.83 8.47 -5.29
N ARG A 15 -0.68 8.92 -6.54
CA ARG A 15 -1.80 9.36 -7.39
C ARG A 15 -2.64 8.17 -7.82
N PHE A 16 -2.07 6.98 -7.99
CA PHE A 16 -2.88 5.78 -8.25
C PHE A 16 -3.86 5.51 -7.11
N GLN A 17 -3.38 5.55 -5.86
CA GLN A 17 -4.24 5.49 -4.68
C GLN A 17 -5.28 6.62 -4.71
N GLY A 18 -4.90 7.85 -5.02
CA GLY A 18 -5.84 8.98 -5.15
C GLY A 18 -6.93 8.75 -6.21
N TRP A 19 -6.56 8.25 -7.39
CA TRP A 19 -7.49 7.92 -8.47
C TRP A 19 -8.41 6.75 -8.11
N LEU A 20 -7.90 5.73 -7.42
CA LEU A 20 -8.70 4.61 -6.95
C LEU A 20 -9.76 5.08 -5.95
N VAL A 21 -9.36 5.93 -5.00
CA VAL A 21 -10.28 6.52 -4.02
C VAL A 21 -11.33 7.38 -4.69
N LEU A 22 -10.92 8.22 -5.65
CA LEU A 22 -11.84 9.06 -6.41
C LEU A 22 -12.82 8.21 -7.23
N GLY A 23 -12.32 7.19 -7.92
CA GLY A 23 -13.14 6.28 -8.74
C GLY A 23 -14.16 5.52 -7.90
N LEU A 24 -13.75 5.00 -6.73
CA LEU A 24 -14.66 4.33 -5.79
C LEU A 24 -15.70 5.30 -5.23
N GLY A 25 -15.31 6.52 -4.86
CA GLY A 25 -16.22 7.56 -4.38
C GLY A 25 -17.25 7.94 -5.44
N LEU A 26 -16.80 8.23 -6.67
CA LEU A 26 -17.69 8.53 -7.80
C LEU A 26 -18.61 7.35 -8.14
N GLY A 27 -18.09 6.13 -8.17
CA GLY A 27 -18.88 4.92 -8.39
C GLY A 27 -19.98 4.74 -7.34
N ALA A 28 -19.64 4.94 -6.07
CA ALA A 28 -20.61 4.89 -4.97
C ALA A 28 -21.66 6.01 -5.09
N SER A 29 -21.26 7.24 -5.45
CA SER A 29 -22.19 8.35 -5.69
C SER A 29 -23.14 8.07 -6.85
N VAL A 30 -22.65 7.55 -7.97
CA VAL A 30 -23.47 7.20 -9.14
C VAL A 30 -24.44 6.06 -8.79
N ALA A 31 -23.96 5.00 -8.17
CA ALA A 31 -24.80 3.90 -7.72
C ALA A 31 -25.88 4.37 -6.74
N GLY A 32 -25.50 5.26 -5.80
CA GLY A 32 -26.43 5.92 -4.89
C GLY A 32 -27.49 6.75 -5.63
N ALA A 33 -27.10 7.56 -6.60
CA ALA A 33 -28.02 8.38 -7.39
C ALA A 33 -28.99 7.53 -8.23
N LEU A 34 -28.52 6.43 -8.81
CA LEU A 34 -29.35 5.47 -9.54
C LEU A 34 -30.33 4.76 -8.59
N TRP A 35 -29.87 4.37 -7.40
CA TRP A 35 -30.74 3.80 -6.38
C TRP A 35 -31.82 4.80 -5.94
N LEU A 36 -31.44 6.06 -5.69
CA LEU A 36 -32.38 7.13 -5.33
C LEU A 36 -33.45 7.38 -6.40
N ARG A 37 -33.16 7.15 -7.68
CA ARG A 37 -34.15 7.27 -8.76
C ARG A 37 -35.22 6.16 -8.76
N GLN A 38 -34.97 5.04 -8.10
CA GLN A 38 -35.88 3.89 -8.06
C GLN A 38 -36.85 3.92 -6.88
N ILE A 39 -36.75 4.91 -5.99
CA ILE A 39 -37.48 4.95 -4.72
C ILE A 39 -38.59 6.01 -4.80
N ASP A 40 -39.80 5.64 -4.41
CA ASP A 40 -40.97 6.54 -4.46
C ASP A 40 -40.97 7.60 -3.35
N ALA A 41 -40.24 7.38 -2.25
CA ALA A 41 -40.15 8.31 -1.13
C ALA A 41 -38.75 8.37 -0.51
N VAL A 42 -38.30 9.60 -0.21
CA VAL A 42 -37.06 9.86 0.54
C VAL A 42 -37.33 9.68 2.04
N GLY A 43 -36.57 8.81 2.69
CA GLY A 43 -36.63 8.55 4.13
C GLY A 43 -35.25 8.60 4.80
N TRP A 44 -35.16 8.03 6.00
CA TRP A 44 -33.93 8.03 6.80
C TRP A 44 -32.78 7.23 6.16
N ARG A 45 -33.09 6.25 5.29
CA ARG A 45 -32.08 5.39 4.64
C ARG A 45 -31.17 6.17 3.70
N GLN A 46 -31.71 7.19 3.03
CA GLN A 46 -31.00 8.06 2.11
C GLN A 46 -30.02 8.97 2.87
N TRP A 47 -30.47 9.52 4.00
CA TRP A 47 -29.61 10.29 4.91
C TRP A 47 -28.51 9.42 5.51
N LEU A 48 -28.81 8.19 5.91
CA LEU A 48 -27.80 7.23 6.37
C LEU A 48 -26.78 6.92 5.28
N PHE A 49 -27.23 6.63 4.05
CA PHE A 49 -26.34 6.39 2.92
C PHE A 49 -25.42 7.58 2.66
N ALA A 50 -25.97 8.79 2.61
CA ALA A 50 -25.19 10.00 2.42
C ALA A 50 -24.16 10.22 3.55
N ALA A 51 -24.56 10.00 4.82
CA ALA A 51 -23.67 10.11 5.96
C ALA A 51 -22.52 9.08 5.89
N VAL A 52 -22.82 7.82 5.60
CA VAL A 52 -21.81 6.76 5.43
C VAL A 52 -20.86 7.09 4.29
N LEU A 53 -21.39 7.56 3.15
CA LEU A 53 -20.58 7.93 1.99
C LEU A 53 -19.65 9.10 2.32
N LEU A 54 -20.13 10.12 3.03
CA LEU A 54 -19.32 11.26 3.46
C LEU A 54 -18.22 10.83 4.43
N VAL A 55 -18.54 10.01 5.44
CA VAL A 55 -17.55 9.51 6.40
C VAL A 55 -16.52 8.63 5.71
N ALA A 56 -16.94 7.72 4.84
CA ALA A 56 -16.03 6.86 4.07
C ALA A 56 -15.12 7.69 3.15
N SER A 57 -15.66 8.68 2.45
CA SER A 57 -14.89 9.57 1.58
C SER A 57 -13.88 10.39 2.39
N GLY A 58 -14.34 11.00 3.49
CA GLY A 58 -13.51 11.81 4.38
C GLY A 58 -12.36 11.02 4.99
N THR A 59 -12.63 9.85 5.56
CA THR A 59 -11.61 8.97 6.15
C THR A 59 -10.58 8.51 5.11
N THR A 60 -11.02 8.21 3.90
CA THR A 60 -10.12 7.75 2.83
C THR A 60 -9.22 8.89 2.33
N VAL A 61 -9.76 10.10 2.17
CA VAL A 61 -8.97 11.30 1.84
C VAL A 61 -7.96 11.62 2.96
N LEU A 62 -8.38 11.50 4.22
CA LEU A 62 -7.50 11.70 5.37
C LEU A 62 -6.37 10.67 5.39
N ALA A 63 -6.67 9.40 5.13
CA ALA A 63 -5.67 8.33 5.03
C ALA A 63 -4.68 8.59 3.88
N TRP A 64 -5.15 9.10 2.74
CA TRP A 64 -4.29 9.49 1.62
C TRP A 64 -3.41 10.71 1.95
N LEU A 65 -3.94 11.71 2.66
CA LEU A 65 -3.18 12.88 3.15
C LEU A 65 -2.08 12.46 4.13
N ARG A 66 -2.39 11.52 5.02
CA ARG A 66 -1.49 10.95 6.05
C ARG A 66 -0.61 9.79 5.56
N SER A 67 -0.68 9.45 4.27
CA SER A 67 0.12 8.37 3.71
C SER A 67 1.62 8.66 3.90
N ALA A 68 2.37 7.64 4.28
CA ALA A 68 3.77 7.78 4.65
C ALA A 68 4.58 8.35 3.48
N ARG A 69 5.41 9.36 3.78
CA ARG A 69 6.33 9.99 2.83
C ARG A 69 7.74 9.88 3.36
N GLY A 70 8.67 9.53 2.49
CA GLY A 70 10.06 9.30 2.87
C GLY A 70 10.79 8.52 1.80
N ASN A 71 11.97 8.04 2.15
CA ASN A 71 12.81 7.24 1.28
C ASN A 71 12.85 5.80 1.75
N LEU A 72 12.65 4.87 0.81
CA LEU A 72 12.86 3.45 1.02
C LEU A 72 14.23 3.10 0.45
N SER A 73 15.14 2.64 1.31
CA SER A 73 16.48 2.24 0.92
C SER A 73 16.77 0.77 1.19
N TRP A 74 17.62 0.21 0.35
CA TRP A 74 18.11 -1.16 0.41
C TRP A 74 19.63 -1.12 0.52
N ASP A 75 20.18 -1.73 1.57
CA ASP A 75 21.63 -1.78 1.82
C ASP A 75 22.30 -3.09 1.34
N GLY A 76 21.53 -3.98 0.66
CA GLY A 76 21.98 -5.32 0.29
C GLY A 76 21.52 -6.42 1.27
N LYS A 77 21.17 -6.05 2.51
CA LYS A 77 20.76 -6.97 3.59
C LYS A 77 19.42 -6.63 4.21
N ASN A 78 19.05 -5.37 4.38
CA ASN A 78 17.86 -4.95 5.09
C ASN A 78 17.20 -3.76 4.39
N TRP A 79 15.88 -3.67 4.56
CA TRP A 79 15.12 -2.52 4.10
C TRP A 79 15.13 -1.46 5.19
N HIS A 80 15.48 -0.24 4.81
CA HIS A 80 15.48 0.93 5.67
C HIS A 80 14.45 1.93 5.17
N TRP A 81 13.76 2.56 6.10
CA TRP A 81 12.80 3.62 5.85
C TRP A 81 13.28 4.89 6.53
N THR A 82 13.48 5.94 5.73
CA THR A 82 13.83 7.26 6.22
C THR A 82 12.66 8.20 5.99
N GLY A 83 11.90 8.50 7.05
CA GLY A 83 10.79 9.45 7.02
C GLY A 83 11.05 10.66 7.92
N ALA A 84 10.02 11.50 8.11
CA ALA A 84 10.12 12.67 8.99
C ALA A 84 10.42 12.33 10.46
N ALA A 85 10.07 11.12 10.90
CA ALA A 85 10.31 10.64 12.27
C ALA A 85 11.71 9.97 12.44
N GLY A 86 12.54 9.96 11.40
CA GLY A 86 13.87 9.35 11.41
C GLY A 86 14.00 8.13 10.51
N SER A 87 15.11 7.41 10.67
CA SER A 87 15.43 6.19 9.94
C SER A 87 15.09 4.96 10.78
N SER A 88 14.49 3.95 10.16
CA SER A 88 14.14 2.69 10.83
C SER A 88 14.25 1.53 9.86
N GLN A 89 14.75 0.40 10.35
CA GLN A 89 14.83 -0.83 9.60
C GLN A 89 13.52 -1.62 9.69
N GLY A 90 13.24 -2.45 8.69
CA GLY A 90 12.12 -3.37 8.74
C GLY A 90 12.10 -4.45 7.66
N VAL A 91 11.08 -5.30 7.74
CA VAL A 91 10.79 -6.36 6.78
C VAL A 91 9.75 -5.88 5.77
N LEU A 92 10.12 -5.89 4.50
CA LEU A 92 9.26 -5.49 3.40
C LEU A 92 8.49 -6.69 2.84
N THR A 93 7.20 -6.50 2.56
CA THR A 93 6.32 -7.48 1.92
C THR A 93 5.60 -6.83 0.76
N VAL A 94 5.53 -7.53 -0.38
CA VAL A 94 4.77 -7.11 -1.56
C VAL A 94 3.36 -7.69 -1.48
N HIS A 95 2.35 -6.85 -1.66
CA HIS A 95 0.94 -7.27 -1.72
C HIS A 95 0.38 -7.17 -3.13
N LEU A 96 0.79 -6.16 -3.89
CA LEU A 96 0.35 -5.97 -5.27
C LEU A 96 1.50 -5.40 -6.10
N ASP A 97 1.67 -5.93 -7.32
CA ASP A 97 2.61 -5.41 -8.31
C ASP A 97 1.88 -4.99 -9.57
N GLY A 98 1.72 -3.69 -9.73
CA GLY A 98 1.39 -3.07 -11.00
C GLY A 98 2.67 -2.65 -11.71
N GLN A 99 2.69 -2.78 -13.04
CA GLN A 99 3.84 -2.38 -13.85
C GLN A 99 4.37 -0.96 -13.54
N PHE A 100 3.49 -0.07 -13.09
CA PHE A 100 3.77 1.34 -12.77
C PHE A 100 3.68 1.70 -11.28
N PHE A 101 3.19 0.80 -10.42
CA PHE A 101 3.01 1.04 -8.98
C PHE A 101 3.13 -0.27 -8.19
N LEU A 102 3.60 -0.20 -6.95
CA LEU A 102 3.61 -1.35 -6.04
C LEU A 102 2.78 -1.03 -4.81
N LEU A 103 2.13 -2.04 -4.24
CA LEU A 103 1.61 -1.99 -2.88
C LEU A 103 2.53 -2.80 -1.97
N LEU A 104 3.21 -2.10 -1.08
CA LEU A 104 4.16 -2.70 -0.16
C LEU A 104 3.71 -2.46 1.29
N SER A 105 3.97 -3.45 2.15
CA SER A 105 3.89 -3.26 3.59
C SER A 105 5.29 -3.41 4.19
N LEU A 106 5.77 -2.40 4.90
CA LEU A 106 7.00 -2.46 5.67
C LEU A 106 6.64 -2.62 7.15
N ARG A 107 7.03 -3.74 7.76
CA ARG A 107 6.98 -3.92 9.22
C ARG A 107 8.29 -3.43 9.80
N LEU A 108 8.27 -2.30 10.49
CA LEU A 108 9.45 -1.78 11.19
C LEU A 108 9.76 -2.64 12.42
N ASP A 109 11.02 -2.62 12.84
CA ASP A 109 11.46 -3.35 14.05
C ASP A 109 10.78 -2.83 15.33
N THR A 110 10.25 -1.61 15.30
CA THR A 110 9.39 -1.04 16.35
C THR A 110 7.99 -1.67 16.42
N GLY A 111 7.68 -2.64 15.55
CA GLY A 111 6.37 -3.28 15.43
C GLY A 111 5.35 -2.49 14.58
N LYS A 112 5.64 -1.23 14.26
CA LYS A 112 4.77 -0.39 13.42
C LYS A 112 4.78 -0.90 11.97
N ARG A 113 3.59 -1.04 11.39
CA ARG A 113 3.40 -1.34 9.96
C ARG A 113 3.14 -0.08 9.15
N LEU A 114 3.94 0.12 8.11
CA LEU A 114 3.78 1.18 7.12
C LEU A 114 3.27 0.60 5.80
N TRP A 115 2.24 1.23 5.24
CA TRP A 115 1.77 0.94 3.89
C TRP A 115 2.38 1.95 2.93
N LEU A 116 3.08 1.44 1.93
CA LEU A 116 3.84 2.22 0.97
C LEU A 116 3.29 1.95 -0.43
N TRP A 117 3.13 3.02 -1.20
CA TRP A 117 2.63 2.97 -2.58
C TRP A 117 3.66 3.61 -3.54
N PRO A 118 4.87 3.03 -3.70
CA PRO A 118 5.84 3.60 -4.62
C PRO A 118 5.34 3.49 -6.05
N GLU A 119 5.57 4.56 -6.81
CA GLU A 119 5.13 4.67 -8.19
C GLU A 119 6.30 5.03 -9.09
N ARG A 120 6.36 4.43 -10.28
CA ARG A 120 7.44 4.58 -11.27
C ARG A 120 7.76 6.03 -11.59
N ARG A 121 6.77 6.92 -11.60
CA ARG A 121 6.98 8.34 -11.98
C ARG A 121 7.82 9.14 -10.99
N LEU A 122 7.98 8.67 -9.75
CA LEU A 122 8.77 9.39 -8.74
C LEU A 122 10.27 9.30 -9.02
N ASP A 123 10.73 8.17 -9.56
CA ASP A 123 12.08 7.99 -10.08
C ASP A 123 12.09 6.85 -11.11
N VAL A 124 11.89 7.21 -12.39
CA VAL A 124 11.77 6.22 -13.48
C VAL A 124 13.06 5.41 -13.64
N THR A 125 14.21 6.06 -13.41
CA THR A 125 15.55 5.47 -13.56
C THR A 125 15.79 4.39 -12.51
N ARG A 126 15.37 4.62 -11.26
CA ARG A 126 15.56 3.66 -10.16
C ARG A 126 14.42 2.63 -10.03
N TRP A 127 13.31 2.78 -10.77
CA TRP A 127 12.15 1.88 -10.69
C TRP A 127 12.49 0.41 -10.95
N SER A 128 13.26 0.12 -12.00
CA SER A 128 13.64 -1.27 -12.32
C SER A 128 14.59 -1.87 -11.29
N ALA A 129 15.44 -1.05 -10.66
CA ALA A 129 16.33 -1.47 -9.59
C ALA A 129 15.53 -1.77 -8.31
N LEU A 130 14.55 -0.92 -7.97
CA LEU A 130 13.62 -1.16 -6.87
C LEU A 130 12.88 -2.48 -7.05
N ARG A 131 12.24 -2.71 -8.20
CA ARG A 131 11.51 -3.96 -8.46
C ARG A 131 12.42 -5.17 -8.32
N ARG A 132 13.62 -5.12 -8.91
CA ARG A 132 14.61 -6.21 -8.78
C ARG A 132 14.95 -6.49 -7.32
N ALA A 133 15.25 -5.46 -6.52
CA ALA A 133 15.57 -5.63 -5.09
C ALA A 133 14.39 -6.19 -4.28
N VAL A 134 13.17 -5.74 -4.59
CA VAL A 134 11.94 -6.20 -3.94
C VAL A 134 11.67 -7.69 -4.24
N PHE A 135 11.78 -8.11 -5.51
CA PHE A 135 11.48 -9.49 -5.91
C PHE A 135 12.60 -10.48 -5.68
N SER A 136 13.87 -10.06 -5.77
CA SER A 136 15.01 -10.94 -5.51
C SER A 136 15.01 -11.51 -4.10
N ARG A 137 14.30 -10.87 -3.16
CA ARG A 137 14.27 -11.28 -1.75
C ARG A 137 12.90 -11.66 -1.22
N ALA A 138 11.79 -11.32 -1.89
CA ALA A 138 10.47 -11.84 -1.53
C ALA A 138 10.41 -13.37 -1.57
N ALA A 139 11.23 -14.01 -2.40
CA ALA A 139 11.42 -15.47 -2.41
C ALA A 139 11.94 -16.01 -1.06
N VAL A 140 12.74 -15.25 -0.32
CA VAL A 140 13.36 -15.68 0.95
C VAL A 140 12.38 -15.62 2.13
N VAL A 141 11.45 -14.67 2.15
CA VAL A 141 10.44 -14.55 3.23
C VAL A 141 9.27 -15.52 3.02
N ARG A 142 8.91 -15.82 1.76
CA ARG A 142 7.87 -16.80 1.45
C ARG A 142 8.30 -18.22 1.85
N ASP A 143 9.58 -18.56 1.76
CA ASP A 143 10.11 -19.88 2.12
C ASP A 143 10.17 -20.13 3.65
N LEU A 144 10.48 -19.09 4.44
CA LEU A 144 10.49 -19.18 5.91
C LEU A 144 9.08 -19.30 6.52
N GLY A 145 8.05 -18.76 5.86
CA GLY A 145 6.66 -18.87 6.29
C GLY A 145 5.99 -20.20 5.93
N VAL A 146 6.42 -20.85 4.83
CA VAL A 146 5.90 -22.16 4.43
C VAL A 146 6.58 -23.29 5.20
N ARG A 147 7.88 -23.18 5.51
CA ARG A 147 8.60 -24.21 6.32
C ARG A 147 8.27 -24.19 7.81
N ALA A 148 7.83 -23.07 8.37
CA ALA A 148 7.44 -22.99 9.78
C ALA A 148 6.03 -23.55 10.07
N ALA A 149 5.27 -23.94 9.04
CA ALA A 149 3.87 -24.36 9.18
C ALA A 149 3.63 -25.88 9.07
N VAL A 150 4.67 -26.71 9.17
CA VAL A 150 4.52 -28.18 9.26
C VAL A 150 4.96 -28.68 10.63
N PRO A 151 4.07 -28.73 11.63
CA PRO A 151 4.20 -29.68 12.72
C PRO A 151 3.50 -30.97 12.27
N ILE A 152 4.24 -31.97 11.80
CA ILE A 152 3.75 -33.34 11.88
C ILE A 152 4.45 -33.97 13.07
N ALA A 153 3.86 -33.72 14.24
CA ALA A 153 3.79 -34.74 15.26
C ALA A 153 2.67 -35.70 14.82
N ASN A 154 2.99 -36.98 14.72
CA ASN A 154 2.27 -38.02 15.44
C ASN A 154 3.00 -39.35 15.26
N GLU A 155 3.40 -39.87 16.41
CA GLU A 155 3.67 -41.28 16.70
C GLU A 155 2.44 -42.15 16.40
#